data_AF-A0A366E0G5-F1
#
_entry.id   AF-A0A366E0G5-F1
#
_cell.length_a   1.000
_cell.length_b   1.000
_cell.length_c   1.000
_cell.angle_alpha   90.00
_cell.angle_beta   90.00
_cell.angle_gamma   90.00
#
_symmetry.space_group_name_H-M   'P 1'
#
loop_
_entity.id
_entity.type
_entity.pdbx_description
1 polymer ?
#
loop_
_entity_poly.entity_id
_entity_poly.type
_entity_poly.pdbx_seq_one_letter_code
_entity_poly.pdbx_strand_id
1 'polypeptide(L)'
;MFDSKTYLMISEIAKLRGISAPALAAVVEVESNGIAFAKVDGRDVPLIRIEGHYFDRLVPAKKQKQARDAGLASPKVGAVKNPKNQLDRYRMLQRMCDIDQAAAIMSCSWGVGQVMGVLWKKLGFSSTDDFRIFVMSSLKNQIEVMVRFIEFSGLIDELKRLDWAGFARVYNGPGYKANAYDTKMANAYARYGGKASSSPASGMLRSGSSGAGVRELQTLLQRAGYSVAVDGDFGPATKKAVFEFQQERNLEVDGVVGPKTQEALRLIVLSPSEQPGRQDVSSVPAVKNAVKGGGAIAIVLSIRDQIGETASYLSGMGAKFADNLSSGLLAVSGFIGICLAIYAAYGWWKSRQTVEQG
;
A
#
# COMPACT_ATOMS: atom_id res chain seq x y z
N MET A 1 -16.88 21.89 0.10
CA MET A 1 -16.01 22.89 -0.54
C MET A 1 -15.84 24.07 0.39
N PHE A 2 -14.58 24.39 0.70
CA PHE A 2 -14.21 25.62 1.40
C PHE A 2 -14.56 26.88 0.61
N ASP A 3 -14.72 28.00 1.34
CA ASP A 3 -14.90 29.33 0.73
C ASP A 3 -13.68 29.79 -0.09
N SER A 4 -13.88 30.82 -0.92
CA SER A 4 -12.86 31.34 -1.82
C SER A 4 -11.60 31.83 -1.10
N LYS A 5 -11.72 32.41 0.10
CA LYS A 5 -10.57 32.92 0.86
C LYS A 5 -9.71 31.75 1.35
N THR A 6 -10.35 30.71 1.87
CA THR A 6 -9.68 29.48 2.32
C THR A 6 -9.03 28.76 1.14
N TYR A 7 -9.73 28.68 0.00
CA TYR A 7 -9.17 28.05 -1.20
C TYR A 7 -7.96 28.82 -1.77
N LEU A 8 -7.97 30.16 -1.77
CA LEU A 8 -6.82 30.96 -2.19
C LEU A 8 -5.60 30.70 -1.31
N MET A 9 -5.78 30.64 0.01
CA MET A 9 -4.71 30.30 0.94
C MET A 9 -4.14 28.89 0.70
N ILE A 10 -5.01 27.89 0.47
CA ILE A 10 -4.57 26.54 0.09
C ILE A 10 -3.77 26.60 -1.22
N SER A 11 -4.22 27.39 -2.18
CA SER A 11 -3.58 27.54 -3.50
C SER A 11 -2.17 28.14 -3.39
N GLU A 12 -1.98 29.14 -2.52
CA GLU A 12 -0.67 29.73 -2.26
C GLU A 12 0.31 28.70 -1.69
N ILE A 13 -0.12 27.91 -0.69
CA ILE A 13 0.71 26.86 -0.09
C ILE A 13 1.03 25.76 -1.12
N ALA A 14 0.03 25.32 -1.90
CA ALA A 14 0.21 24.32 -2.94
C ALA A 14 1.24 24.75 -3.99
N LYS A 15 1.17 26.01 -4.43
CA LYS A 15 2.09 26.58 -5.42
C LYS A 15 3.55 26.53 -4.95
N LEU A 16 3.83 26.78 -3.67
CA LEU A 16 5.18 26.73 -3.12
C LEU A 16 5.81 25.33 -3.12
N ARG A 17 5.01 24.27 -3.32
CA ARG A 17 5.46 22.86 -3.37
C ARG A 17 5.24 22.19 -4.72
N GLY A 18 4.80 22.95 -5.72
CA GLY A 18 4.47 22.40 -7.04
C GLY A 18 3.34 21.37 -6.98
N ILE A 19 2.39 21.54 -6.05
CA ILE A 19 1.19 20.71 -5.94
C ILE A 19 0.04 21.44 -6.63
N SER A 20 -0.86 20.69 -7.27
CA SER A 20 -2.11 21.23 -7.79
C SER A 20 -2.97 21.78 -6.65
N ALA A 21 -3.44 23.03 -6.76
CA ALA A 21 -4.31 23.65 -5.75
C ALA A 21 -5.60 22.83 -5.50
N PRO A 22 -6.33 22.36 -6.53
CA PRO A 22 -7.44 21.42 -6.33
C PRO A 22 -7.05 20.14 -5.59
N ALA A 23 -5.84 19.62 -5.79
CA ALA A 23 -5.39 18.40 -5.13
C ALA A 23 -5.16 18.60 -3.63
N LEU A 24 -4.43 19.66 -3.25
CA LEU A 24 -4.24 19.96 -1.83
C LEU A 24 -5.59 20.30 -1.17
N ALA A 25 -6.46 21.05 -1.84
CA ALA A 25 -7.79 21.38 -1.32
C ALA A 25 -8.67 20.14 -1.10
N ALA A 26 -8.59 19.15 -1.99
CA ALA A 26 -9.30 17.89 -1.84
C ALA A 26 -8.88 17.14 -0.56
N VAL A 27 -7.57 17.04 -0.30
CA VAL A 27 -7.08 16.37 0.91
C VAL A 27 -7.50 17.15 2.16
N VAL A 28 -7.29 18.48 2.19
CA VAL A 28 -7.68 19.32 3.33
C VAL A 28 -9.18 19.19 3.62
N GLU A 29 -10.04 19.18 2.60
CA GLU A 29 -11.48 19.02 2.77
C GLU A 29 -11.84 17.64 3.34
N VAL A 30 -11.27 16.56 2.80
CA VAL A 30 -11.61 15.19 3.20
C VAL A 30 -11.12 14.88 4.62
N GLU A 31 -9.90 15.28 4.97
CA GLU A 31 -9.32 15.01 6.30
C GLU A 31 -10.01 15.82 7.41
N SER A 32 -10.46 17.03 7.09
CA SER A 32 -11.14 17.90 8.04
C SER A 32 -12.66 17.72 8.05
N ASN A 33 -13.21 16.93 7.12
CA ASN A 33 -14.63 16.94 6.79
C ASN A 33 -15.17 18.36 6.50
N GLY A 34 -14.32 19.22 5.90
CA GLY A 34 -14.59 20.63 5.63
C GLY A 34 -14.58 21.55 6.85
N ILE A 35 -14.20 21.06 8.04
CA ILE A 35 -14.23 21.83 9.29
C ILE A 35 -12.81 22.33 9.63
N ALA A 36 -12.57 23.62 9.41
CA ALA A 36 -11.29 24.26 9.71
C ALA A 36 -11.05 24.54 11.20
N PHE A 37 -12.11 24.89 11.92
CA PHE A 37 -12.05 25.28 13.32
C PHE A 37 -13.29 24.82 14.07
N ALA A 38 -13.14 24.65 15.37
CA ALA A 38 -14.24 24.59 16.30
C ALA A 38 -14.30 25.87 17.13
N LYS A 39 -15.50 26.24 17.57
CA LYS A 39 -15.69 27.34 18.51
C LYS A 39 -15.55 26.82 19.94
N VAL A 40 -14.60 27.36 20.68
CA VAL A 40 -14.39 27.14 22.11
C VAL A 40 -14.35 28.51 22.78
N ASP A 41 -15.32 28.78 23.65
CA ASP A 41 -15.46 30.06 24.36
C ASP A 41 -15.37 31.30 23.43
N GLY A 42 -16.03 31.22 22.27
CA GLY A 42 -16.07 32.28 21.26
C GLY A 42 -14.82 32.38 20.36
N ARG A 43 -13.78 31.60 20.63
CA ARG A 43 -12.53 31.57 19.84
C ARG A 43 -12.50 30.40 18.88
N ASP A 44 -11.93 30.62 17.71
CA ASP A 44 -11.64 29.56 16.76
C ASP A 44 -10.40 28.78 17.21
N VAL A 45 -10.55 27.48 17.40
CA VAL A 45 -9.47 26.57 17.77
C VAL A 45 -9.39 25.40 16.78
N PRO A 46 -8.19 24.86 16.51
CA PRO A 46 -8.05 23.66 15.69
C PRO A 46 -8.88 22.48 16.23
N LEU A 47 -9.30 21.58 15.35
CA LEU A 47 -9.90 20.33 15.80
C LEU A 47 -8.81 19.45 16.41
N ILE A 48 -9.09 18.86 17.57
CA ILE A 48 -8.18 17.92 18.22
C ILE A 48 -8.83 16.56 18.44
N ARG A 49 -7.98 15.54 18.51
CA ARG A 49 -8.36 14.21 19.00
C ARG A 49 -7.22 13.62 19.82
N ILE A 50 -7.58 13.10 20.98
CA ILE A 50 -6.66 12.60 21.98
C ILE A 50 -6.46 11.10 21.80
N GLU A 51 -5.22 10.64 21.80
CA GLU A 51 -4.86 9.23 21.74
C GLU A 51 -4.31 8.79 23.10
N GLY A 52 -5.19 8.35 24.01
CA GLY A 52 -4.81 8.02 25.39
C GLY A 52 -3.78 6.89 25.53
N HIS A 53 -3.64 6.03 24.52
CA HIS A 53 -2.59 5.01 24.46
C HIS A 53 -1.21 5.57 24.07
N TYR A 54 -1.17 6.66 23.29
CA TYR A 54 0.06 7.43 23.12
C TYR A 54 0.42 8.13 24.42
N PHE A 55 -0.56 8.75 25.10
CA PHE A 55 -0.28 9.43 26.37
C PHE A 55 0.26 8.46 27.42
N ASP A 56 -0.33 7.26 27.54
CA ASP A 56 0.16 6.20 28.41
C ASP A 56 1.63 5.83 28.17
N ARG A 57 2.04 5.77 26.91
CA ARG A 57 3.41 5.42 26.51
C ARG A 57 4.40 6.58 26.71
N LEU A 58 3.94 7.82 26.53
CA LEU A 58 4.80 9.01 26.50
C LEU A 58 4.95 9.69 27.85
N VAL A 59 3.96 9.56 28.75
CA VAL A 59 4.03 10.12 30.09
C VAL A 59 5.15 9.44 30.89
N PRO A 60 5.94 10.16 31.71
CA PRO A 60 6.96 9.56 32.55
C PRO A 60 6.39 8.43 33.43
N ALA A 61 7.12 7.32 33.58
CA ALA A 61 6.64 6.13 34.30
C ALA A 61 6.07 6.44 35.70
N LYS A 62 6.70 7.37 36.44
CA LYS A 62 6.25 7.82 37.77
C LYS A 62 4.87 8.50 37.78
N LYS A 63 4.42 9.05 36.64
CA LYS A 63 3.12 9.71 36.45
C LYS A 63 2.09 8.82 35.72
N GLN A 64 2.49 7.66 35.23
CA GLN A 64 1.61 6.79 34.42
C GLN A 64 0.42 6.29 35.23
N LYS A 65 0.62 5.91 36.51
CA LYS A 65 -0.48 5.52 37.40
C LYS A 65 -1.48 6.67 37.59
N GLN A 66 -0.98 7.88 37.89
CA GLN A 66 -1.81 9.09 38.01
C GLN A 66 -2.64 9.34 36.73
N ALA A 67 -2.03 9.21 35.56
CA ALA A 67 -2.71 9.41 34.27
C ALA A 67 -3.81 8.36 34.01
N ARG A 68 -3.54 7.08 34.35
CA ARG A 68 -4.51 5.98 34.24
C ARG A 68 -5.67 6.15 35.22
N ASP A 69 -5.37 6.44 36.48
CA ASP A 69 -6.39 6.66 37.52
C ASP A 69 -7.29 7.87 37.20
N ALA A 70 -6.74 8.90 36.55
CA ALA A 70 -7.50 10.05 36.06
C ALA A 70 -8.38 9.76 34.83
N GLY A 71 -8.31 8.54 34.27
CA GLY A 71 -9.01 8.13 33.05
C GLY A 71 -8.46 8.76 31.77
N LEU A 72 -7.22 9.27 31.79
CA LEU A 72 -6.59 10.00 30.68
C LEU A 72 -5.62 9.14 29.87
N ALA A 73 -5.17 8.02 30.43
CA ALA A 73 -4.22 7.10 29.80
C ALA A 73 -4.70 5.64 29.89
N SER A 74 -4.36 4.85 28.87
CA SER A 74 -4.54 3.40 28.90
C SER A 74 -3.63 2.74 27.86
N PRO A 75 -2.96 1.61 28.15
CA PRO A 75 -2.15 0.90 27.16
C PRO A 75 -3.01 0.30 26.02
N LYS A 76 -4.33 0.17 26.21
CA LYS A 76 -5.26 -0.37 25.22
C LYS A 76 -5.74 0.73 24.26
N VAL A 77 -5.50 0.52 22.97
CA VAL A 77 -6.00 1.40 21.89
C VAL A 77 -7.52 1.57 22.00
N GLY A 78 -7.99 2.82 21.94
CA GLY A 78 -9.42 3.17 21.99
C GLY A 78 -10.10 3.06 23.37
N ALA A 79 -9.39 2.66 24.43
CA ALA A 79 -9.97 2.58 25.77
C ALA A 79 -10.31 3.96 26.37
N VAL A 80 -9.49 4.97 26.07
CA VAL A 80 -9.75 6.36 26.44
C VAL A 80 -10.65 6.99 25.38
N LYS A 81 -11.91 7.24 25.74
CA LYS A 81 -12.93 7.79 24.83
C LYS A 81 -12.76 9.30 24.70
N ASN A 82 -12.76 9.80 23.46
CA ASN A 82 -12.80 11.24 23.21
C ASN A 82 -14.20 11.80 23.51
N PRO A 83 -14.29 12.96 24.19
CA PRO A 83 -15.54 13.71 24.28
C PRO A 83 -16.16 14.02 22.91
N LYS A 84 -17.49 14.15 22.87
CA LYS A 84 -18.23 14.38 21.62
C LYS A 84 -17.96 15.75 21.01
N ASN A 85 -17.79 16.78 21.84
CA ASN A 85 -17.53 18.16 21.41
C ASN A 85 -16.07 18.56 21.65
N GLN A 86 -15.62 19.63 20.97
CA GLN A 86 -14.24 20.09 21.02
C GLN A 86 -13.89 20.81 22.32
N LEU A 87 -14.82 21.55 22.93
CA LEU A 87 -14.62 22.20 24.24
C LEU A 87 -14.15 21.20 25.31
N ASP A 88 -14.85 20.07 25.42
CA ASP A 88 -14.51 19.05 26.40
C ASP A 88 -13.23 18.28 26.03
N ARG A 89 -12.89 18.17 24.74
CA ARG A 89 -11.57 17.66 24.32
C ARG A 89 -10.45 18.60 24.75
N TYR A 90 -10.62 19.91 24.62
CA TYR A 90 -9.63 20.88 25.08
C TYR A 90 -9.49 20.89 26.60
N ARG A 91 -10.60 20.74 27.35
CA ARG A 91 -10.55 20.53 28.80
C ARG A 91 -9.82 19.25 29.18
N MET A 92 -10.07 18.16 28.45
CA MET A 92 -9.36 16.90 28.64
C MET A 92 -7.86 17.05 28.35
N LEU A 93 -7.50 17.72 27.26
CA LEU A 93 -6.11 18.03 26.92
C LEU A 93 -5.44 18.89 28.01
N GLN A 94 -6.15 19.89 28.57
CA GLN A 94 -5.62 20.68 29.67
C GLN A 94 -5.29 19.82 30.88
N ARG A 95 -6.21 18.93 31.29
CA ARG A 95 -5.96 17.96 32.38
C ARG A 95 -4.76 17.05 32.10
N MET A 96 -4.54 16.69 30.84
CA MET A 96 -3.34 15.92 30.44
C MET A 96 -2.08 16.77 30.54
N CYS A 97 -2.13 18.05 30.13
CA CYS A 97 -1.01 18.98 30.25
C CYS A 97 -0.61 19.23 31.72
N ASP A 98 -1.60 19.28 32.62
CA ASP A 98 -1.36 19.43 34.06
C ASP A 98 -0.57 18.25 34.64
N ILE A 99 -0.72 17.05 34.05
CA ILE A 99 0.12 15.88 34.38
C ILE A 99 1.47 16.00 33.66
N ASP A 100 1.46 16.13 32.34
CA ASP A 100 2.68 16.25 31.53
C ASP A 100 2.39 16.90 30.16
N GLN A 101 2.73 18.18 30.03
CA GLN A 101 2.45 19.00 28.84
C GLN A 101 3.04 18.45 27.55
N ALA A 102 4.31 18.03 27.56
CA ALA A 102 4.96 17.52 26.36
C ALA A 102 4.31 16.21 25.90
N ALA A 103 4.09 15.26 26.81
CA ALA A 103 3.41 14.00 26.48
C ALA A 103 1.96 14.25 26.00
N ALA A 104 1.24 15.18 26.62
CA ALA A 104 -0.13 15.52 26.25
C ALA A 104 -0.19 16.03 24.80
N ILE A 105 0.66 17.01 24.45
CA ILE A 105 0.72 17.58 23.10
C ILE A 105 1.09 16.50 22.07
N MET A 106 2.08 15.66 22.38
CA MET A 106 2.52 14.60 21.47
C MET A 106 1.46 13.52 21.25
N SER A 107 0.63 13.24 22.25
CA SER A 107 -0.46 12.25 22.19
C SER A 107 -1.74 12.75 21.51
N CYS A 108 -1.74 13.96 20.98
CA CYS A 108 -2.90 14.59 20.36
C CYS A 108 -2.68 14.77 18.86
N SER A 109 -3.71 14.56 18.04
CA SER A 109 -3.76 15.00 16.65
C SER A 109 -4.33 16.42 16.56
N TRP A 110 -3.86 17.19 15.58
CA TRP A 110 -4.13 18.62 15.50
C TRP A 110 -4.60 19.08 14.12
N GLY A 111 -5.63 19.92 14.11
CA GLY A 111 -6.09 20.72 12.98
C GLY A 111 -6.68 19.93 11.81
N VAL A 112 -6.83 20.61 10.67
CA VAL A 112 -7.43 20.06 9.45
C VAL A 112 -6.76 18.80 8.93
N GLY A 113 -5.46 18.64 9.15
CA GLY A 113 -4.73 17.43 8.74
C GLY A 113 -4.76 16.31 9.78
N GLN A 114 -5.27 16.54 10.99
CA GLN A 114 -5.19 15.60 12.11
C GLN A 114 -3.77 15.04 12.31
N VAL A 115 -2.75 15.89 12.19
CA VAL A 115 -1.34 15.49 12.32
C VAL A 115 -1.01 15.27 13.78
N MET A 116 -0.40 14.12 14.10
CA MET A 116 -0.02 13.76 15.47
C MET A 116 1.14 14.63 15.98
N GLY A 117 0.97 15.19 17.19
CA GLY A 117 1.97 16.06 17.81
C GLY A 117 3.30 15.39 18.10
N VAL A 118 3.36 14.06 18.21
CA VAL A 118 4.61 13.30 18.38
C VAL A 118 5.63 13.55 17.25
N LEU A 119 5.15 14.03 16.10
CA LEU A 119 5.97 14.33 14.93
C LEU A 119 6.61 15.73 14.97
N TRP A 120 6.38 16.54 16.01
CA TRP A 120 6.86 17.94 16.09
C TRP A 120 8.32 18.11 15.63
N LYS A 121 9.22 17.24 16.09
CA LYS A 121 10.66 17.31 15.74
C LYS A 121 10.91 17.00 14.28
N LYS A 122 10.18 16.02 13.71
CA LYS A 122 10.26 15.65 12.29
C LYS A 122 9.69 16.73 11.39
N LEU A 123 8.74 17.51 11.89
CA LEU A 123 8.13 18.64 11.19
C LEU A 123 8.92 19.96 11.37
N GLY A 124 10.11 19.90 11.97
CA GLY A 124 11.04 21.03 12.07
C GLY A 124 10.76 22.02 13.21
N PHE A 125 10.00 21.62 14.23
CA PHE A 125 9.78 22.46 15.41
C PHE A 125 10.88 22.24 16.46
N SER A 126 11.19 23.27 17.24
CA SER A 126 12.19 23.26 18.32
C SER A 126 11.67 22.63 19.62
N SER A 127 10.36 22.67 19.85
CA SER A 127 9.70 22.06 21.00
C SER A 127 8.25 21.66 20.68
N THR A 128 7.64 20.88 21.58
CA THR A 128 6.20 20.57 21.52
C THR A 128 5.34 21.83 21.66
N ASP A 129 5.82 22.83 22.42
CA ASP A 129 5.10 24.07 22.63
C ASP A 129 5.13 24.96 21.41
N ASP A 130 6.27 25.06 20.72
CA ASP A 130 6.37 25.79 19.45
C ASP A 130 5.45 25.17 18.41
N PHE A 131 5.40 23.83 18.33
CA PHE A 131 4.44 23.13 17.49
C PHE A 131 2.99 23.47 17.83
N ARG A 132 2.61 23.40 19.12
CA ARG A 132 1.25 23.71 19.59
C ARG A 132 0.88 25.17 19.27
N ILE A 133 1.75 26.12 19.61
CA ILE A 133 1.53 27.55 19.36
C ILE A 133 1.36 27.78 17.86
N PHE A 134 2.24 27.20 17.04
CA PHE A 134 2.19 27.34 15.59
C PHE A 134 0.87 26.82 15.02
N VAL A 135 0.48 25.57 15.32
CA VAL A 135 -0.75 24.96 14.76
C VAL A 135 -2.02 25.66 15.26
N MET A 136 -2.00 26.22 16.47
CA MET A 136 -3.13 26.98 17.03
C MET A 136 -3.28 28.39 16.45
N SER A 137 -2.25 28.94 15.81
CA SER A 137 -2.24 30.35 15.42
C SER A 137 -3.16 30.69 14.24
N SER A 138 -3.36 29.78 13.29
CA SER A 138 -4.20 30.06 12.11
C SER A 138 -4.51 28.80 11.30
N LEU A 139 -5.49 28.88 10.38
CA LEU A 139 -5.77 27.82 9.42
C LEU A 139 -4.59 27.60 8.47
N LYS A 140 -3.90 28.68 8.07
CA LYS A 140 -2.67 28.61 7.28
C LYS A 140 -1.65 27.69 7.94
N ASN A 141 -1.46 27.86 9.24
CA ASN A 141 -0.49 27.08 10.01
C ASN A 141 -0.95 25.62 10.20
N GLN A 142 -2.25 25.37 10.33
CA GLN A 142 -2.78 24.00 10.34
C GLN A 142 -2.49 23.28 9.01
N ILE A 143 -2.70 23.96 7.87
CA ILE A 143 -2.40 23.42 6.54
C ILE A 143 -0.90 23.24 6.35
N GLU A 144 -0.08 24.18 6.81
CA GLU A 144 1.38 24.06 6.76
C GLU A 144 1.89 22.83 7.53
N VAL A 145 1.35 22.56 8.73
CA VAL A 145 1.67 21.34 9.49
C VAL A 145 1.30 20.07 8.70
N MET A 146 0.14 20.07 8.04
CA MET A 146 -0.30 18.98 7.17
C MET A 146 0.63 18.79 5.97
N VAL A 147 1.05 19.87 5.31
CA VAL A 147 1.96 19.81 4.15
C VAL A 147 3.34 19.30 4.56
N ARG A 148 3.89 19.77 5.69
CA ARG A 148 5.16 19.23 6.22
C ARG A 148 5.07 17.73 6.53
N PHE A 149 3.91 17.26 6.99
CA PHE A 149 3.68 15.84 7.20
C PHE A 149 3.61 15.05 5.88
N ILE A 150 2.96 15.61 4.86
CA ILE A 150 2.93 15.05 3.50
C ILE A 150 4.35 14.94 2.93
N GLU A 151 5.18 15.97 3.09
CA GLU A 151 6.59 15.95 2.68
C GLU A 151 7.39 14.89 3.43
N PHE A 152 7.29 14.91 4.77
CA PHE A 152 7.98 13.95 5.63
C PHE A 152 7.59 12.50 5.30
N SER A 153 6.34 12.26 4.91
CA SER A 153 5.82 10.93 4.57
C SER A 153 6.09 10.53 3.11
N GLY A 154 6.74 11.39 2.32
CA GLY A 154 7.03 11.13 0.91
C GLY A 154 5.78 11.00 0.06
N LEU A 155 4.76 11.83 0.34
CA LEU A 155 3.43 11.80 -0.28
C LEU A 155 3.20 12.87 -1.35
N ILE A 156 4.20 13.73 -1.60
CA ILE A 156 4.09 14.82 -2.57
C ILE A 156 3.88 14.27 -3.99
N ASP A 157 4.56 13.18 -4.34
CA ASP A 157 4.49 12.64 -5.69
C ASP A 157 3.16 11.91 -5.95
N GLU A 158 2.57 11.27 -4.93
CA GLU A 158 1.21 10.75 -4.98
C GLU A 158 0.21 11.87 -5.30
N LEU A 159 0.32 13.03 -4.65
CA LEU A 159 -0.55 14.17 -4.95
C LEU A 159 -0.31 14.74 -6.35
N LYS A 160 0.94 14.82 -6.80
CA LYS A 160 1.25 15.29 -8.16
C LYS A 160 0.69 14.36 -9.23
N ARG A 161 0.73 13.04 -8.99
CA ARG A 161 0.19 12.03 -9.90
C ARG A 161 -1.30 11.76 -9.71
N LEU A 162 -1.94 12.40 -8.72
CA LEU A 162 -3.33 12.17 -8.33
C LEU A 162 -3.60 10.69 -7.96
N ASP A 163 -2.62 10.03 -7.36
CA ASP A 163 -2.73 8.67 -6.84
C ASP A 163 -3.42 8.69 -5.46
N TRP A 164 -4.76 8.82 -5.49
CA TRP A 164 -5.57 8.91 -4.28
C TRP A 164 -5.50 7.66 -3.41
N ALA A 165 -5.37 6.48 -4.03
CA ALA A 165 -5.26 5.21 -3.31
C ALA A 165 -3.91 5.10 -2.58
N GLY A 166 -2.81 5.41 -3.27
CA GLY A 166 -1.48 5.46 -2.66
C GLY A 166 -1.38 6.51 -1.57
N PHE A 167 -1.92 7.71 -1.81
CA PHE A 167 -1.97 8.77 -0.82
C PHE A 167 -2.75 8.34 0.43
N ALA A 168 -4.01 7.93 0.28
CA ALA A 168 -4.89 7.57 1.38
C ALA A 168 -4.36 6.39 2.19
N ARG A 169 -3.69 5.43 1.56
CA ARG A 169 -3.08 4.31 2.27
C ARG A 169 -1.97 4.75 3.24
N VAL A 170 -1.09 5.64 2.82
CA VAL A 170 0.01 6.10 3.68
C VAL A 170 -0.53 7.09 4.72
N TYR A 171 -1.43 7.99 4.31
CA TYR A 171 -1.96 9.04 5.16
C TYR A 171 -2.97 8.51 6.20
N ASN A 172 -3.95 7.70 5.78
CA ASN A 172 -5.02 7.19 6.63
C ASN A 172 -4.79 5.76 7.12
N GLY A 173 -3.76 5.08 6.60
CA GLY A 173 -3.40 3.71 6.95
C GLY A 173 -4.03 2.64 6.04
N PRO A 174 -3.68 1.35 6.25
CA PRO A 174 -4.09 0.25 5.37
C PRO A 174 -5.62 0.04 5.29
N GLY A 175 -6.35 0.47 6.32
CA GLY A 175 -7.82 0.40 6.36
C GLY A 175 -8.56 1.52 5.62
N TYR A 176 -7.87 2.38 4.87
CA TYR A 176 -8.45 3.59 4.26
C TYR A 176 -9.68 3.31 3.38
N LYS A 177 -9.73 2.16 2.70
CA LYS A 177 -10.85 1.75 1.83
C LYS A 177 -12.17 1.61 2.58
N ALA A 178 -12.13 1.20 3.87
CA ALA A 178 -13.33 1.05 4.67
C ALA A 178 -14.09 2.39 4.86
N ASN A 179 -13.36 3.51 4.77
CA ASN A 179 -13.91 4.87 4.85
C ASN A 179 -13.94 5.60 3.51
N ALA A 180 -13.60 4.91 2.41
CA ALA A 180 -13.54 5.43 1.04
C ALA A 180 -12.75 6.74 0.90
N TYR A 181 -11.63 6.87 1.62
CA TYR A 181 -10.81 8.10 1.61
C TYR A 181 -10.33 8.47 0.21
N ASP A 182 -9.85 7.50 -0.54
CA ASP A 182 -9.42 7.65 -1.93
C ASP A 182 -10.52 8.24 -2.83
N THR A 183 -11.71 7.64 -2.79
CA THR A 183 -12.85 8.05 -3.61
C THR A 183 -13.36 9.44 -3.19
N LYS A 184 -13.38 9.72 -1.88
CA LYS A 184 -13.72 11.04 -1.35
C LYS A 184 -12.76 12.11 -1.83
N MET A 185 -11.45 11.85 -1.83
CA MET A 185 -10.43 12.78 -2.33
C MET A 185 -10.56 12.99 -3.83
N ALA A 186 -10.75 11.93 -4.62
CA ALA A 186 -10.98 12.03 -6.05
C ALA A 186 -12.22 12.89 -6.39
N ASN A 187 -13.32 12.66 -5.66
CA ASN A 187 -14.56 13.43 -5.83
C ASN A 187 -14.38 14.90 -5.40
N ALA A 188 -13.66 15.16 -4.30
CA ALA A 188 -13.36 16.51 -3.87
C ALA A 188 -12.48 17.25 -4.88
N TYR A 189 -11.47 16.58 -5.42
CA TYR A 189 -10.60 17.11 -6.46
C TYR A 189 -11.39 17.55 -7.70
N ALA A 190 -12.31 16.71 -8.16
CA ALA A 190 -13.20 17.06 -9.28
C ALA A 190 -14.08 18.28 -8.98
N ARG A 191 -14.63 18.38 -7.76
CA ARG A 191 -15.41 19.55 -7.33
C ARG A 191 -14.59 20.84 -7.38
N TYR A 192 -13.31 20.79 -7.00
CA TYR A 192 -12.39 21.93 -7.07
C TYR A 192 -11.92 22.27 -8.51
N GLY A 193 -12.52 21.68 -9.54
CA GLY A 193 -12.15 21.92 -10.94
C GLY A 193 -10.91 21.14 -11.38
N GLY A 194 -10.45 20.18 -10.57
CA GLY A 194 -9.42 19.23 -10.95
C GLY A 194 -9.88 18.38 -12.12
N LYS A 195 -9.06 18.28 -13.17
CA LYS A 195 -9.34 17.40 -14.31
C LYS A 195 -8.84 16.02 -13.97
N ALA A 196 -9.70 15.01 -14.05
CA ALA A 196 -9.28 13.62 -13.91
C ALA A 196 -8.07 13.38 -14.81
N SER A 197 -6.98 12.87 -14.24
CA SER A 197 -5.86 12.45 -15.08
C SER A 197 -6.37 11.30 -15.95
N SER A 198 -6.34 11.48 -17.27
CA SER A 198 -6.36 10.37 -18.22
C SER A 198 -5.03 9.62 -18.11
N SER A 199 -4.69 9.10 -16.93
CA SER A 199 -3.43 8.41 -16.71
C SER A 199 -3.54 7.01 -17.29
N PRO A 200 -2.53 6.50 -18.01
CA PRO A 200 -2.41 5.10 -18.42
C PRO A 200 -2.16 4.15 -17.24
N ALA A 201 -2.61 4.49 -16.03
CA ALA A 201 -2.40 3.76 -14.79
C ALA A 201 -3.13 2.41 -14.73
N SER A 202 -3.96 2.09 -15.73
CA SER A 202 -4.44 0.72 -15.97
C SER A 202 -3.24 -0.20 -16.22
N GLY A 203 -2.75 -0.87 -15.17
CA GLY A 203 -1.68 -1.87 -15.24
C GLY A 203 -0.38 -1.54 -14.48
N MET A 204 -0.25 -0.38 -13.84
CA MET A 204 0.94 -0.05 -13.03
C MET A 204 0.72 -0.35 -11.54
N LEU A 205 1.71 -0.97 -10.88
CA LEU A 205 1.65 -1.25 -9.44
C LEU A 205 2.32 -0.13 -8.65
N ARG A 206 1.68 0.31 -7.57
CA ARG A 206 2.12 1.41 -6.71
C ARG A 206 1.56 1.22 -5.29
N SER A 207 1.93 2.09 -4.35
CA SER A 207 1.36 2.04 -2.99
C SER A 207 -0.17 1.97 -3.03
N GLY A 208 -0.75 1.05 -2.26
CA GLY A 208 -2.21 0.82 -2.27
C GLY A 208 -2.72 -0.17 -3.31
N SER A 209 -1.88 -0.54 -4.27
CA SER A 209 -2.12 -1.73 -5.11
C SER A 209 -2.12 -2.97 -4.24
N SER A 210 -2.96 -3.94 -4.59
CA SER A 210 -3.02 -5.24 -3.90
C SER A 210 -3.43 -6.34 -4.86
N GLY A 211 -3.20 -7.59 -4.49
CA GLY A 211 -3.58 -8.77 -5.27
C GLY A 211 -2.40 -9.46 -5.96
N ALA A 212 -2.71 -10.33 -6.93
CA ALA A 212 -1.75 -11.23 -7.54
C ALA A 212 -0.55 -10.50 -8.19
N GLY A 213 -0.78 -9.39 -8.89
CA GLY A 213 0.30 -8.61 -9.50
C GLY A 213 1.30 -8.07 -8.48
N VAL A 214 0.85 -7.71 -7.28
CA VAL A 214 1.74 -7.28 -6.21
C VAL A 214 2.55 -8.44 -5.64
N ARG A 215 1.97 -9.65 -5.55
CA ARG A 215 2.72 -10.84 -5.13
C ARG A 215 3.81 -11.19 -6.13
N GLU A 216 3.53 -11.07 -7.43
CA GLU A 216 4.52 -11.25 -8.49
C GLU A 216 5.66 -10.24 -8.32
N LEU A 217 5.33 -8.95 -8.18
CA LEU A 217 6.31 -7.90 -7.92
C LEU A 217 7.18 -8.19 -6.69
N GLN A 218 6.56 -8.50 -5.54
CA GLN A 218 7.29 -8.79 -4.31
C GLN A 218 8.21 -10.01 -4.47
N THR A 219 7.77 -11.02 -5.21
CA THR A 219 8.59 -12.19 -5.57
C THR A 219 9.78 -11.80 -6.44
N LEU A 220 9.58 -10.93 -7.44
CA LEU A 220 10.65 -10.41 -8.29
C LEU A 220 11.66 -9.56 -7.50
N LEU A 221 11.19 -8.73 -6.56
CA LEU A 221 12.05 -7.94 -5.68
C LEU A 221 12.87 -8.83 -4.74
N GLN A 222 12.27 -9.89 -4.16
CA GLN A 222 13.03 -10.88 -3.39
C GLN A 222 14.14 -11.52 -4.21
N ARG A 223 13.85 -11.92 -5.45
CA ARG A 223 14.85 -12.49 -6.37
C ARG A 223 15.93 -11.50 -6.75
N ALA A 224 15.59 -10.21 -6.83
CA ALA A 224 16.55 -9.13 -7.05
C ALA A 224 17.38 -8.78 -5.79
N GLY A 225 17.14 -9.44 -4.65
CA GLY A 225 17.92 -9.28 -3.42
C GLY A 225 17.27 -8.42 -2.34
N TYR A 226 16.05 -7.92 -2.54
CA TYR A 226 15.35 -7.08 -1.57
C TYR A 226 14.53 -7.90 -0.59
N SER A 227 14.69 -7.60 0.70
CA SER A 227 13.90 -8.25 1.76
C SER A 227 12.51 -7.61 1.87
N VAL A 228 11.52 -8.20 1.18
CA VAL A 228 10.10 -7.81 1.25
C VAL A 228 9.22 -9.02 1.54
N ALA A 229 8.11 -8.84 2.26
CA ALA A 229 7.11 -9.90 2.42
C ALA A 229 6.31 -10.07 1.11
N VAL A 230 5.92 -11.31 0.78
CA VAL A 230 5.05 -11.62 -0.36
C VAL A 230 3.61 -11.81 0.14
N ASP A 231 2.98 -10.71 0.57
CA ASP A 231 1.62 -10.68 1.09
C ASP A 231 0.59 -10.24 0.03
N GLY A 232 1.05 -9.71 -1.10
CA GLY A 232 0.21 -9.13 -2.14
C GLY A 232 -0.33 -7.77 -1.77
N ASP A 233 0.29 -7.08 -0.81
CA ASP A 233 -0.06 -5.73 -0.41
C ASP A 233 1.11 -4.77 -0.66
N PHE A 234 0.90 -3.77 -1.52
CA PHE A 234 1.95 -2.81 -1.87
C PHE A 234 2.02 -1.76 -0.75
N GLY A 235 2.68 -2.14 0.35
CA GLY A 235 2.93 -1.31 1.51
C GLY A 235 4.26 -0.53 1.46
N PRO A 236 4.60 0.20 2.54
CA PRO A 236 5.81 1.01 2.63
C PRO A 236 7.11 0.22 2.38
N ALA A 237 7.18 -1.04 2.84
CA ALA A 237 8.34 -1.90 2.60
C ALA A 237 8.52 -2.22 1.10
N THR A 238 7.43 -2.57 0.40
CA THR A 238 7.46 -2.79 -1.05
C THR A 238 7.79 -1.51 -1.80
N LYS A 239 7.22 -0.35 -1.41
CA LYS A 239 7.57 0.96 -2.00
C LYS A 239 9.06 1.25 -1.86
N LYS A 240 9.62 1.04 -0.67
CA LYS A 240 11.04 1.23 -0.41
C LYS A 240 11.90 0.33 -1.31
N ALA A 241 11.60 -0.95 -1.40
CA ALA A 241 12.34 -1.88 -2.25
C ALA A 241 12.25 -1.52 -3.74
N VAL A 242 11.08 -1.09 -4.23
CA VAL A 242 10.93 -0.58 -5.61
C VAL A 242 11.78 0.67 -5.82
N PHE A 243 11.80 1.58 -4.86
CA PHE A 243 12.60 2.81 -4.94
C PHE A 243 14.10 2.51 -5.01
N GLU A 244 14.61 1.65 -4.12
CA GLU A 244 16.00 1.21 -4.11
C GLU A 244 16.35 0.50 -5.42
N PHE A 245 15.46 -0.37 -5.91
CA PHE A 245 15.60 -1.03 -7.20
C PHE A 245 15.70 -0.04 -8.36
N GLN A 246 14.81 0.94 -8.42
CA GLN A 246 14.83 1.96 -9.46
C GLN A 246 16.13 2.77 -9.41
N GLN A 247 16.60 3.11 -8.21
CA GLN A 247 17.86 3.83 -8.01
C GLN A 247 19.06 3.01 -8.51
N GLU A 248 19.18 1.75 -8.13
CA GLU A 248 20.28 0.87 -8.55
C GLU A 248 20.30 0.61 -10.06
N ARG A 249 19.13 0.62 -10.71
CA ARG A 249 19.00 0.37 -12.14
C ARG A 249 18.97 1.65 -12.98
N ASN A 250 19.25 2.81 -12.40
CA ASN A 250 19.21 4.12 -13.06
C ASN A 250 17.88 4.37 -13.79
N LEU A 251 16.78 3.92 -13.19
CA LEU A 251 15.42 4.18 -13.66
C LEU A 251 14.89 5.48 -13.04
N GLU A 252 13.72 5.93 -13.52
CA GLU A 252 12.97 6.97 -12.83
C GLU A 252 12.61 6.49 -11.42
N VAL A 253 13.09 7.21 -10.41
CA VAL A 253 12.99 6.81 -9.00
C VAL A 253 11.74 7.42 -8.39
N ASP A 254 10.60 6.80 -8.69
CA ASP A 254 9.27 7.34 -8.36
C ASP A 254 8.42 6.41 -7.47
N GLY A 255 8.93 5.21 -7.17
CA GLY A 255 8.27 4.16 -6.38
C GLY A 255 7.10 3.47 -7.11
N VAL A 256 6.95 3.69 -8.42
CA VAL A 256 5.88 3.13 -9.26
C VAL A 256 6.44 2.10 -10.22
N VAL A 257 5.82 0.93 -10.23
CA VAL A 257 6.18 -0.18 -11.12
C VAL A 257 5.41 -0.05 -12.43
N GLY A 258 5.93 0.78 -13.32
CA GLY A 258 5.51 0.88 -14.73
C GLY A 258 6.22 -0.14 -15.64
N PRO A 259 5.92 -0.14 -16.96
CA PRO A 259 6.45 -1.12 -17.90
C PRO A 259 7.98 -1.26 -17.90
N LYS A 260 8.71 -0.13 -17.79
CA LYS A 260 10.19 -0.14 -17.72
C LYS A 260 10.71 -0.83 -16.46
N THR A 261 10.09 -0.56 -15.32
CA THR A 261 10.45 -1.20 -14.03
C THR A 261 10.11 -2.69 -14.05
N GLN A 262 8.95 -3.08 -14.60
CA GLN A 262 8.58 -4.50 -14.76
C GLN A 262 9.58 -5.23 -15.64
N GLU A 263 9.96 -4.63 -16.77
CA GLU A 263 10.93 -5.23 -17.68
C GLU A 263 12.30 -5.40 -17.01
N ALA A 264 12.80 -4.37 -16.33
CA ALA A 264 14.06 -4.45 -15.59
C ALA A 264 14.06 -5.55 -14.52
N LEU A 265 12.95 -5.72 -13.79
CA LEU A 265 12.78 -6.80 -12.81
C LEU A 265 12.77 -8.19 -13.48
N ARG A 266 12.12 -8.32 -14.64
CA ARG A 266 12.07 -9.58 -15.40
C ARG A 266 13.41 -9.94 -16.03
N LEU A 267 14.21 -8.97 -16.46
CA LEU A 267 15.55 -9.21 -17.00
C LEU A 267 16.53 -9.79 -15.97
N ILE A 268 16.30 -9.56 -14.68
CA ILE A 268 17.05 -10.23 -13.60
C ILE A 268 16.72 -11.71 -13.52
N VAL A 269 15.46 -12.08 -13.83
CA VAL A 269 15.05 -13.48 -13.93
C VAL A 269 15.69 -14.17 -15.15
N LEU A 270 15.93 -13.41 -16.23
CA LEU A 270 16.45 -13.91 -17.51
C LEU A 270 17.97 -13.86 -17.66
N SER A 271 18.70 -13.34 -16.66
CA SER A 271 20.17 -13.26 -16.67
C SER A 271 20.75 -14.12 -15.54
N PRO A 272 20.89 -15.45 -15.71
CA PRO A 272 21.37 -16.31 -14.65
C PRO A 272 22.89 -16.51 -14.78
N SER A 273 23.58 -16.55 -13.65
CA SER A 273 24.75 -17.42 -13.49
C SER A 273 24.37 -18.92 -13.45
N GLU A 274 23.13 -19.29 -13.77
CA GLU A 274 22.74 -20.62 -14.18
C GLU A 274 22.71 -20.71 -15.72
N GLN A 275 23.83 -21.14 -16.31
CA GLN A 275 23.67 -21.99 -17.48
C GLN A 275 22.92 -23.24 -17.01
N PRO A 276 21.80 -23.66 -17.63
CA PRO A 276 21.20 -24.97 -17.36
C PRO A 276 22.18 -26.05 -17.84
N GLY A 277 23.16 -26.34 -17.01
CA GLY A 277 24.00 -27.52 -17.10
C GLY A 277 23.12 -28.72 -16.79
N ARG A 278 22.62 -29.37 -17.86
CA ARG A 278 22.38 -30.81 -17.98
C ARG A 278 22.36 -31.55 -16.62
N GLN A 279 21.24 -31.46 -15.90
CA GLN A 279 20.98 -32.39 -14.80
C GLN A 279 20.28 -33.61 -15.39
N ASP A 280 21.03 -34.70 -15.44
CA ASP A 280 20.50 -36.01 -15.82
C ASP A 280 19.46 -36.43 -14.77
N VAL A 281 18.19 -36.45 -15.19
CA VAL A 281 17.04 -36.81 -14.36
C VAL A 281 17.18 -38.23 -13.78
N SER A 282 18.10 -39.04 -14.36
CA SER A 282 18.43 -40.39 -13.91
C SER A 282 19.16 -40.47 -12.56
N SER A 283 19.76 -39.37 -12.07
CA SER A 283 20.56 -39.39 -10.84
C SER A 283 19.77 -39.04 -9.56
N VAL A 284 18.49 -38.67 -9.68
CA VAL A 284 17.63 -38.35 -8.54
C VAL A 284 17.16 -39.66 -7.86
N PRO A 285 17.42 -39.88 -6.55
CA PRO A 285 17.06 -41.12 -5.85
C PRO A 285 15.56 -41.46 -5.93
N ALA A 286 14.69 -40.46 -5.94
CA ALA A 286 13.24 -40.62 -6.07
C ALA A 286 12.83 -41.13 -7.47
N VAL A 287 13.53 -40.71 -8.53
CA VAL A 287 13.27 -41.15 -9.92
C VAL A 287 13.81 -42.56 -10.13
N LYS A 288 14.98 -42.87 -9.57
CA LYS A 288 15.58 -44.22 -9.60
C LYS A 288 14.72 -45.29 -8.93
N ASN A 289 13.99 -44.90 -7.87
CA ASN A 289 13.07 -45.78 -7.15
C ASN A 289 11.69 -45.86 -7.82
N ALA A 290 11.19 -44.78 -8.44
CA ALA A 290 9.93 -44.78 -9.19
C ALA A 290 9.99 -45.63 -10.47
N VAL A 291 11.13 -45.63 -11.16
CA VAL A 291 11.37 -46.46 -12.36
C VAL A 291 11.48 -47.96 -12.02
N LYS A 292 11.97 -48.31 -10.82
CA LYS A 292 12.01 -49.72 -10.35
C LYS A 292 10.65 -50.26 -9.88
N GLY A 293 9.69 -49.39 -9.56
CA GLY A 293 8.40 -49.77 -8.96
C GLY A 293 7.18 -49.70 -9.89
N GLY A 294 7.34 -49.32 -11.17
CA GLY A 294 6.24 -49.33 -12.15
C GLY A 294 5.12 -48.30 -11.92
N GLY A 295 5.34 -47.26 -11.12
CA GLY A 295 4.30 -46.32 -10.69
C GLY A 295 4.34 -44.94 -11.38
N ALA A 296 4.21 -44.88 -12.71
CA ALA A 296 4.20 -43.61 -13.45
C ALA A 296 2.89 -42.79 -13.31
N ILE A 297 1.83 -43.38 -12.75
CA ILE A 297 0.48 -42.80 -12.71
C ILE A 297 0.33 -41.71 -11.62
N ALA A 298 1.14 -41.74 -10.56
CA ALA A 298 1.02 -40.78 -9.44
C ALA A 298 1.50 -39.36 -9.78
N ILE A 299 2.42 -39.20 -10.74
CA ILE A 299 3.00 -37.90 -11.13
C ILE A 299 2.00 -37.08 -11.98
N VAL A 300 1.14 -37.74 -12.73
CA VAL A 300 0.22 -37.08 -13.69
C VAL A 300 -1.00 -36.48 -12.97
N LEU A 301 -1.44 -37.07 -11.85
CA LEU A 301 -2.61 -36.60 -11.12
C LEU A 301 -2.37 -35.31 -10.33
N SER A 302 -1.13 -35.01 -9.91
CA SER A 302 -0.81 -33.78 -9.17
C SER A 302 -0.70 -32.52 -10.04
N ILE A 303 -0.59 -32.68 -11.36
CA ILE A 303 -0.44 -31.55 -12.32
C ILE A 303 -1.82 -31.07 -12.82
N ARG A 304 -2.83 -31.94 -12.81
CA ARG A 304 -4.17 -31.65 -13.36
C ARG A 304 -4.92 -30.57 -12.57
N ASP A 305 -4.71 -30.48 -11.26
CA ASP A 305 -5.45 -29.53 -10.41
C ASP A 305 -4.93 -28.08 -10.48
N GLN A 306 -3.80 -27.83 -11.14
CA GLN A 306 -3.20 -26.48 -11.26
C GLN A 306 -3.61 -25.70 -12.52
N ILE A 307 -4.36 -26.29 -13.46
CA ILE A 307 -4.61 -25.69 -14.78
C ILE A 307 -5.93 -24.88 -14.85
N GLY A 308 -6.77 -24.91 -13.82
CA GLY A 308 -8.10 -24.28 -13.81
C GLY A 308 -8.15 -22.73 -13.79
N GLU A 309 -7.05 -22.03 -13.50
CA GLU A 309 -7.09 -20.57 -13.25
C GLU A 309 -6.57 -19.68 -14.39
N THR A 310 -6.14 -20.25 -15.52
CA THR A 310 -5.46 -19.46 -16.59
C THR A 310 -6.38 -18.88 -17.67
N ALA A 311 -7.69 -19.20 -17.67
CA ALA A 311 -8.61 -18.78 -18.74
C ALA A 311 -9.00 -17.29 -18.69
N SER A 312 -8.79 -16.59 -17.57
CA SER A 312 -9.10 -15.15 -17.43
C SER A 312 -7.99 -14.22 -17.93
N TYR A 313 -6.83 -14.78 -18.32
CA TYR A 313 -5.64 -14.02 -18.70
C TYR A 313 -5.60 -13.63 -20.19
N LEU A 314 -6.44 -14.23 -21.04
CA LEU A 314 -6.34 -14.14 -22.51
C LEU A 314 -7.19 -13.03 -23.15
N SER A 315 -8.16 -12.45 -22.44
CA SER A 315 -9.10 -11.47 -23.01
C SER A 315 -8.55 -10.03 -23.11
N GLY A 316 -7.35 -9.76 -22.59
CA GLY A 316 -6.78 -8.41 -22.50
C GLY A 316 -5.50 -8.15 -23.31
N MET A 317 -4.94 -9.14 -24.01
CA MET A 317 -3.68 -8.99 -24.75
C MET A 317 -3.92 -8.96 -26.26
N GLY A 318 -3.41 -7.92 -26.93
CA GLY A 318 -3.61 -7.70 -28.36
C GLY A 318 -3.15 -8.87 -29.24
N ALA A 319 -3.86 -9.07 -30.36
CA ALA A 319 -3.81 -10.25 -31.22
C ALA A 319 -2.41 -10.76 -31.59
N LYS A 320 -1.44 -9.86 -31.84
CA LYS A 320 -0.07 -10.25 -32.22
C LYS A 320 0.74 -10.92 -31.10
N PHE A 321 0.38 -10.73 -29.83
CA PHE A 321 1.05 -11.38 -28.70
C PHE A 321 0.46 -12.77 -28.41
N ALA A 322 -0.84 -12.95 -28.66
CA ALA A 322 -1.52 -14.24 -28.55
C ALA A 322 -1.02 -15.26 -29.60
N ASP A 323 -0.72 -14.80 -30.83
CA ASP A 323 -0.27 -15.66 -31.93
C ASP A 323 1.14 -16.25 -31.73
N ASN A 324 2.05 -15.48 -31.11
CA ASN A 324 3.41 -15.95 -30.80
C ASN A 324 3.44 -16.91 -29.61
N LEU A 325 2.52 -16.75 -28.65
CA LEU A 325 2.41 -17.61 -27.48
C LEU A 325 1.68 -18.93 -27.82
N SER A 326 0.65 -18.88 -28.67
CA SER A 326 -0.11 -20.07 -29.11
C SER A 326 0.75 -21.03 -29.94
N SER A 327 1.61 -20.49 -30.81
CA SER A 327 2.52 -21.29 -31.65
C SER A 327 3.55 -22.07 -30.82
N GLY A 328 4.03 -21.51 -29.71
CA GLY A 328 4.94 -22.19 -28.78
C GLY A 328 4.25 -23.24 -27.90
N LEU A 329 3.01 -22.97 -27.46
CA LEU A 329 2.23 -23.92 -26.66
C LEU A 329 1.64 -25.08 -27.48
N LEU A 330 1.35 -24.87 -28.77
CA LEU A 330 0.83 -25.91 -29.67
C LEU A 330 1.88 -26.98 -30.00
N ALA A 331 3.17 -26.62 -30.06
CA ALA A 331 4.25 -27.58 -30.25
C ALA A 331 4.39 -28.57 -29.07
N VAL A 332 4.12 -28.11 -27.85
CA VAL A 332 4.22 -28.91 -26.62
C VAL A 332 2.96 -29.76 -26.38
N SER A 333 1.78 -29.21 -26.67
CA SER A 333 0.50 -29.92 -26.54
C SER A 333 0.28 -30.98 -27.63
N GLY A 334 0.79 -30.74 -28.85
CA GLY A 334 0.76 -31.74 -29.92
C GLY A 334 1.53 -33.02 -29.57
N PHE A 335 2.67 -32.90 -28.90
CA PHE A 335 3.48 -34.06 -28.48
C PHE A 335 2.80 -34.88 -27.38
N ILE A 336 2.15 -34.21 -26.43
CA ILE A 336 1.38 -34.85 -25.34
C ILE A 336 0.13 -35.55 -25.89
N GLY A 337 -0.57 -34.93 -26.85
CA GLY A 337 -1.74 -35.52 -27.49
C GLY A 337 -1.42 -36.79 -28.29
N ILE A 338 -0.29 -36.81 -29.00
CA ILE A 338 0.17 -37.99 -29.76
C ILE A 338 0.55 -39.14 -28.81
N CYS A 339 1.24 -38.85 -27.71
CA CYS A 339 1.58 -39.85 -26.69
C CYS A 339 0.34 -40.45 -26.01
N LEU A 340 -0.68 -39.64 -25.74
CA LEU A 340 -1.95 -40.09 -25.17
C LEU A 340 -2.76 -40.95 -26.15
N ALA A 341 -2.75 -40.61 -27.44
CA ALA A 341 -3.42 -41.39 -28.47
C ALA A 341 -2.74 -42.76 -28.69
N ILE A 342 -1.41 -42.81 -28.68
CA ILE A 342 -0.65 -44.07 -28.75
C ILE A 342 -0.91 -44.94 -27.52
N TYR A 343 -0.98 -44.34 -26.34
CA TYR A 343 -1.30 -45.05 -25.10
C TYR A 343 -2.73 -45.61 -25.08
N ALA A 344 -3.71 -44.85 -25.56
CA ALA A 344 -5.10 -45.30 -25.68
C ALA A 344 -5.23 -46.44 -26.72
N ALA A 345 -4.53 -46.34 -27.85
CA ALA A 345 -4.50 -47.39 -28.87
C ALA A 345 -3.83 -48.68 -28.36
N TYR A 346 -2.74 -48.56 -27.59
CA TYR A 346 -2.07 -49.70 -26.95
C TYR A 346 -2.95 -50.35 -25.87
N GLY A 347 -3.61 -49.56 -25.02
CA GLY A 347 -4.55 -50.07 -24.01
C GLY A 347 -5.77 -50.77 -24.61
N TRP A 348 -6.31 -50.23 -25.69
CA TRP A 348 -7.40 -50.85 -26.46
C TRP A 348 -6.99 -52.12 -27.19
N TRP A 349 -5.76 -52.17 -27.73
CA TRP A 349 -5.20 -53.37 -28.33
C TRP A 349 -4.96 -54.46 -27.29
N LYS A 350 -4.39 -54.11 -26.12
CA LYS A 350 -4.12 -55.04 -25.02
C LYS A 350 -5.40 -55.60 -24.40
N SER A 351 -6.45 -54.78 -24.27
CA SER A 351 -7.75 -55.25 -23.74
C SER A 351 -8.46 -56.24 -24.67
N ARG A 352 -8.08 -56.30 -25.95
CA ARG A 352 -8.56 -57.32 -26.90
C ARG A 352 -7.74 -58.62 -26.89
N GLN A 353 -6.59 -58.66 -26.22
CA GLN A 353 -5.77 -59.87 -26.11
C GLN A 353 -5.98 -60.67 -24.80
N THR A 354 -6.73 -60.13 -23.84
CA THR A 354 -7.06 -60.82 -22.58
C THR A 354 -8.51 -61.28 -22.58
N VAL A 355 -8.79 -62.33 -23.35
CA VAL A 355 -9.95 -63.21 -23.17
C VAL A 355 -9.38 -64.64 -23.20
N GLU A 356 -9.68 -65.40 -22.14
CA GLU A 356 -9.38 -66.83 -21.90
C GLU A 356 -7.90 -67.17 -21.60
N GLN A 357 -7.53 -67.93 -20.56
CA GLN A 357 -8.18 -69.03 -19.83
C GLN A 357 -7.69 -69.09 -18.36
N GLY A 358 -8.55 -69.58 -17.46
CA GLY A 358 -8.19 -70.16 -16.15
C GLY A 358 -8.64 -69.39 -14.93
#